data_AF-A0A1U7UXW1-F1
#
_entry.id   AF-A0A1U7UXW1-F1
#
_cell.length_a   1.000
_cell.length_b   1.000
_cell.length_c   1.000
_cell.angle_alpha   90.00
_cell.angle_beta   90.00
_cell.angle_gamma   90.00
#
_symmetry.space_group_name_H-M   'P 1'
#
loop_
_entity.id
_entity.type
_entity.pdbx_description
1 polymer ?
#
loop_
_entity_poly.entity_id
_entity_poly.type
_entity_poly.pdbx_seq_one_letter_code
_entity_poly.pdbx_strand_id
1 'polypeptide(L)'
;MNSSLWIQKDRNRPDLLCGRPADYLIQEDHFPILVCFIVTLGGLLRICLKNSEGIALTILSLSGFVIGQLAYNFVEVHQIVSPLLRTPSFSLYSYFSPLIIFMAALDVDFHVLKNAFWKVLLTGLISFFTSLIIIECVVLKVNKDSWDLQSCLLFSFTLSFTDPLHSVNLLKTIGISKMFADIIRGESLITCGIISIIFGIFRSNAVSISLFMEPHIVTGLGLNVCGSIICGYCCARIMQTIWTDLFNTMLTNIILCFSMVYMTFYMAELLGMSGIVALATAGLNLDSLSFKPRTEFIITKYLLMFATVYQHLIYTFFGIVIGCGEIKHYRFNTIVFIFILFVVVNMTRMLAILLVSPILKRSSYEYNWRWGIILAWSGIKGVFSLLLAPDVYNLSEHKVDAPQMFIVYVQVISLLTMGINSYMMTQSARTL
;
A
#
# COMPACT_ATOMS: atom_id res chain seq x y z
N MET A 1 -15.12 9.28 -11.88
CA MET A 1 -14.15 9.74 -10.86
C MET A 1 -14.81 10.45 -9.67
N ASN A 2 -16.09 10.18 -9.35
CA ASN A 2 -16.76 10.67 -8.14
C ASN A 2 -17.19 9.48 -7.28
N SER A 3 -16.29 8.95 -6.47
CA SER A 3 -16.64 7.97 -5.43
C SER A 3 -16.02 8.39 -4.11
N SER A 4 -16.79 9.08 -3.27
CA SER A 4 -16.49 9.31 -1.85
C SER A 4 -16.13 7.98 -1.16
N LEU A 5 -15.48 8.04 0.01
CA LEU A 5 -15.17 6.83 0.81
C LEU A 5 -16.40 5.93 1.04
N TRP A 6 -17.60 6.51 0.93
CA TRP A 6 -18.89 5.84 1.00
C TRP A 6 -19.79 6.40 -0.11
N ILE A 7 -20.08 5.60 -1.13
CA ILE A 7 -21.26 5.82 -1.99
C ILE A 7 -22.28 4.76 -1.64
N GLN A 8 -23.43 5.21 -1.11
CA GLN A 8 -24.63 4.39 -1.01
C GLN A 8 -25.58 4.87 -2.09
N LYS A 9 -25.51 4.24 -3.27
CA LYS A 9 -26.30 4.66 -4.45
C LYS A 9 -27.75 4.19 -4.33
N ASP A 10 -28.45 4.59 -3.27
CA ASP A 10 -29.91 4.53 -3.19
C ASP A 10 -30.45 5.92 -3.52
N ARG A 11 -31.09 6.08 -4.69
CA ARG A 11 -31.66 7.36 -5.17
C ARG A 11 -32.69 8.01 -4.21
N ASN A 12 -33.06 7.33 -3.12
CA ASN A 12 -34.09 7.76 -2.16
C ASN A 12 -33.58 7.92 -0.71
N ARG A 13 -32.28 7.74 -0.41
CA ARG A 13 -31.72 7.98 0.94
C ARG A 13 -30.57 8.99 0.85
N PRO A 14 -30.50 10.02 1.72
CA PRO A 14 -29.36 10.92 1.74
C PRO A 14 -28.08 10.12 2.05
N ASP A 15 -26.96 10.47 1.41
CA ASP A 15 -25.66 9.85 1.70
C ASP A 15 -25.33 10.03 3.19
N LEU A 16 -25.45 8.94 3.95
CA LEU A 16 -25.22 8.93 5.40
C LEU A 16 -23.73 8.73 5.66
N LEU A 17 -23.00 9.80 5.97
CA LEU A 17 -21.62 9.72 6.44
C LEU A 17 -21.65 9.55 7.97
N CYS A 18 -21.18 8.41 8.47
CA CYS A 18 -21.26 8.07 9.90
C CYS A 18 -22.70 8.16 10.47
N GLY A 19 -23.72 7.74 9.70
CA GLY A 19 -25.11 7.74 10.16
C GLY A 19 -25.80 9.12 10.20
N ARG A 20 -25.22 10.17 9.60
CA ARG A 20 -25.83 11.51 9.52
C ARG A 20 -25.90 12.04 8.08
N PRO A 21 -26.95 12.81 7.72
CA PRO A 21 -27.05 13.45 6.41
C PRO A 21 -25.97 14.54 6.25
N ALA A 22 -25.44 14.66 5.04
CA ALA A 22 -24.33 15.57 4.70
C ALA A 22 -24.71 17.07 4.56
N ASP A 23 -25.90 17.48 5.04
CA ASP A 23 -26.50 18.80 4.75
C ASP A 23 -26.03 19.94 5.67
N TYR A 24 -24.95 19.76 6.43
CA TYR A 24 -24.42 20.83 7.28
C TYR A 24 -23.62 21.85 6.44
N LEU A 25 -23.84 23.14 6.69
CA LEU A 25 -22.94 24.21 6.23
C LEU A 25 -21.59 24.01 6.92
N ILE A 26 -20.64 23.41 6.18
CA ILE A 26 -19.31 23.06 6.66
C ILE A 26 -18.51 24.35 6.83
N GLN A 27 -18.15 24.68 8.07
CA GLN A 27 -17.09 25.63 8.34
C GLN A 27 -15.76 24.87 8.27
N GLU A 28 -15.01 25.05 7.16
CA GLU A 28 -13.82 24.28 6.80
C GLU A 28 -12.60 24.47 7.74
N ASP A 29 -12.75 25.25 8.80
CA ASP A 29 -11.62 25.80 9.59
C ASP A 29 -10.84 24.75 10.41
N HIS A 30 -11.41 23.56 10.66
CA HIS A 30 -10.86 22.63 11.68
C HIS A 30 -10.15 21.38 11.13
N PHE A 31 -10.29 21.04 9.85
CA PHE A 31 -9.55 19.91 9.25
C PHE A 31 -8.01 20.02 9.33
N PRO A 32 -7.37 21.18 9.09
CA PRO A 32 -5.92 21.29 9.22
C PRO A 32 -5.44 21.05 10.67
N ILE A 33 -6.27 21.37 11.67
CA ILE A 33 -5.97 21.11 13.09
C ILE A 33 -5.87 19.60 13.33
N LEU A 34 -6.80 18.81 12.77
CA LEU A 34 -6.75 17.35 12.85
C LEU A 34 -5.46 16.80 12.23
N VAL A 35 -5.07 17.27 11.04
CA VAL A 35 -3.83 16.84 10.39
C VAL A 35 -2.61 17.16 11.26
N CYS A 36 -2.51 18.40 11.77
CA CYS A 36 -1.43 18.80 12.68
C CYS A 36 -1.40 17.97 13.97
N PHE A 37 -2.56 17.66 14.54
CA PHE A 37 -2.68 16.81 15.72
C PHE A 37 -2.15 15.39 15.45
N ILE A 38 -2.49 14.80 14.31
CA ILE A 38 -2.03 13.44 13.94
C ILE A 38 -0.50 13.42 13.78
N VAL A 39 0.07 14.44 13.16
CA VAL A 39 1.52 14.53 12.95
C VAL A 39 2.26 14.71 14.29
N THR A 40 1.76 15.58 15.17
CA THR A 40 2.37 15.79 16.50
C THR A 40 2.25 14.54 17.37
N LEU A 41 1.08 13.88 17.39
CA LEU A 41 0.87 12.61 18.09
C LEU A 41 1.80 11.52 17.56
N GLY A 42 1.93 11.36 16.25
CA GLY A 42 2.85 10.40 15.64
C GLY A 42 4.31 10.65 16.00
N GLY A 43 4.72 11.93 16.03
CA GLY A 43 6.05 12.33 16.49
C GLY A 43 6.30 11.99 17.96
N LEU A 44 5.36 12.33 18.85
CA LEU A 44 5.43 12.01 20.28
C LEU A 44 5.48 10.51 20.54
N LEU A 45 4.68 9.72 19.82
CA LEU A 45 4.68 8.26 19.93
C LEU A 45 6.01 7.65 19.51
N ARG A 46 6.63 8.14 18.42
CA ARG A 46 7.97 7.68 18.01
C ARG A 46 9.04 7.97 19.07
N ILE A 47 8.94 9.11 19.76
CA ILE A 47 9.85 9.46 20.88
C ILE A 47 9.62 8.52 22.07
N CYS A 48 8.37 8.36 22.50
CA CYS A 48 8.01 7.58 23.69
C CYS A 48 8.31 6.09 23.53
N LEU A 49 8.01 5.53 22.36
CA LEU A 49 8.08 4.08 22.10
C LEU A 49 9.44 3.60 21.60
N LYS A 50 10.51 4.41 21.75
CA LYS A 50 11.89 4.07 21.37
C LYS A 50 11.98 3.35 20.01
N ASN A 51 11.26 3.87 19.01
CA ASN A 51 11.29 3.39 17.63
C ASN A 51 10.59 2.03 17.34
N SER A 52 9.70 1.53 18.19
CA SER A 52 8.82 0.41 17.82
C SER A 52 7.71 0.87 16.87
N GLU A 53 8.00 0.87 15.56
CA GLU A 53 7.10 1.42 14.53
C GLU A 53 5.70 0.77 14.54
N GLY A 54 5.62 -0.55 14.73
CA GLY A 54 4.34 -1.27 14.74
C GLY A 54 3.41 -0.80 15.86
N ILE A 55 3.94 -0.64 17.08
CA ILE A 55 3.15 -0.20 18.24
C ILE A 55 2.69 1.25 18.03
N ALA A 56 3.56 2.13 17.52
CA ALA A 56 3.19 3.51 17.24
C ALA A 56 2.00 3.60 16.27
N LEU A 57 2.02 2.82 15.18
CA LEU A 57 0.93 2.77 14.21
C LEU A 57 -0.35 2.13 14.77
N THR A 58 -0.25 1.14 15.66
CA THR A 58 -1.44 0.59 16.34
C THR A 58 -2.13 1.61 17.22
N ILE A 59 -1.36 2.40 17.99
CA ILE A 59 -1.92 3.46 18.85
C ILE A 59 -2.53 4.56 17.99
N LEU A 60 -1.89 4.91 16.88
CA LEU A 60 -2.41 5.92 15.97
C LEU A 60 -3.73 5.47 15.31
N SER A 61 -3.80 4.21 14.86
CA SER A 61 -5.01 3.56 14.37
C SER A 61 -6.12 3.56 15.42
N LEU A 62 -5.80 3.21 16.68
CA LEU A 62 -6.76 3.19 17.78
C LEU A 62 -7.27 4.61 18.10
N SER A 63 -6.38 5.61 18.08
CA SER A 63 -6.74 7.01 18.29
C SER A 63 -7.70 7.49 17.19
N GLY A 64 -7.46 7.10 15.94
CA GLY A 64 -8.36 7.36 14.82
C GLY A 64 -9.73 6.72 15.05
N PHE A 65 -9.77 5.46 15.47
CA PHE A 65 -11.02 4.76 15.80
C PHE A 65 -11.84 5.48 16.88
N VAL A 66 -11.18 5.94 17.96
CA VAL A 66 -11.84 6.72 19.02
C VAL A 66 -12.39 8.03 18.47
N ILE A 67 -11.63 8.75 17.64
CA ILE A 67 -12.08 9.99 16.98
C ILE A 67 -13.29 9.71 16.08
N GLY A 68 -13.27 8.62 15.30
CA GLY A 68 -14.40 8.20 14.47
C GLY A 68 -15.67 7.87 15.26
N GLN A 69 -15.52 7.18 16.39
CA GLN A 69 -16.63 6.87 17.28
C GLN A 69 -17.21 8.14 17.95
N LEU A 70 -16.34 9.08 18.30
CA LEU A 70 -16.76 10.40 18.79
C LEU A 70 -17.49 11.19 17.68
N ALA A 71 -17.03 11.12 16.43
CA ALA A 71 -17.70 11.74 15.28
C ALA A 71 -19.10 11.15 15.03
N TYR A 72 -19.30 9.85 15.28
CA TYR A 72 -20.61 9.22 15.22
C TYR A 72 -21.58 9.80 16.26
N ASN A 73 -21.09 10.01 17.50
CA ASN A 73 -21.92 10.49 18.61
C ASN A 73 -22.11 12.01 18.64
N PHE A 74 -21.08 12.80 18.32
CA PHE A 74 -21.06 14.27 18.47
C PHE A 74 -21.00 14.99 17.12
N VAL A 75 -21.84 16.00 16.91
CA VAL A 75 -21.93 16.73 15.63
C VAL A 75 -20.69 17.58 15.38
N GLU A 76 -20.13 18.19 16.42
CA GLU A 76 -18.93 19.02 16.32
C GLU A 76 -17.73 18.22 15.80
N VAL A 77 -17.52 17.00 16.31
CA VAL A 77 -16.43 16.12 15.85
C VAL A 77 -16.68 15.61 14.43
N HIS A 78 -17.94 15.36 14.07
CA HIS A 78 -18.31 15.01 12.71
C HIS A 78 -17.90 16.09 11.70
N GLN A 79 -18.10 17.38 12.02
CA GLN A 79 -17.71 18.48 11.14
C GLN A 79 -16.21 18.48 10.84
N ILE A 80 -15.36 18.18 11.82
CA ILE A 80 -13.90 18.10 11.68
C ILE A 80 -13.49 16.97 10.70
N VAL A 81 -14.17 15.83 10.79
CA VAL A 81 -13.86 14.62 10.01
C VAL A 81 -14.56 14.60 8.64
N SER A 82 -15.63 15.38 8.48
CA SER A 82 -16.45 15.40 7.27
C SER A 82 -15.67 15.63 5.96
N PRO A 83 -14.63 16.51 5.90
CA PRO A 83 -13.86 16.69 4.68
C PRO A 83 -13.12 15.41 4.29
N LEU A 84 -12.54 14.70 5.27
CA LEU A 84 -11.87 13.42 5.04
C LEU A 84 -12.84 12.40 4.45
N LEU A 85 -14.01 12.22 5.06
CA LEU A 85 -14.99 11.22 4.64
C LEU A 85 -15.56 11.49 3.23
N ARG A 86 -15.64 12.78 2.86
CA ARG A 86 -16.09 13.21 1.54
C ARG A 86 -15.01 13.01 0.47
N THR A 87 -13.72 12.99 0.85
CA THR A 87 -12.65 12.74 -0.13
C THR A 87 -12.82 11.36 -0.78
N PRO A 88 -12.65 11.27 -2.11
CA PRO A 88 -12.75 9.99 -2.78
C PRO A 88 -11.54 9.10 -2.46
N SER A 89 -11.75 7.80 -2.31
CA SER A 89 -10.70 6.82 -1.96
C SER A 89 -9.52 6.89 -2.92
N PHE A 90 -9.80 7.02 -4.22
CA PHE A 90 -8.78 7.15 -5.26
C PHE A 90 -7.92 8.41 -5.12
N SER A 91 -8.47 9.51 -4.59
CA SER A 91 -7.68 10.73 -4.36
C SER A 91 -6.70 10.55 -3.21
N LEU A 92 -7.09 9.86 -2.13
CA LEU A 92 -6.17 9.51 -1.04
C LEU A 92 -5.03 8.62 -1.54
N TYR A 93 -5.36 7.63 -2.37
CA TYR A 93 -4.37 6.81 -3.07
C TYR A 93 -3.42 7.68 -3.93
N SER A 94 -3.96 8.61 -4.72
CA SER A 94 -3.18 9.49 -5.59
C SER A 94 -2.30 10.50 -4.85
N TYR A 95 -2.65 10.88 -3.61
CA TYR A 95 -1.83 11.79 -2.81
C TYR A 95 -0.69 11.08 -2.09
N PHE A 96 -0.96 9.91 -1.52
CA PHE A 96 0.01 9.23 -0.66
C PHE A 96 0.87 8.20 -1.37
N SER A 97 0.30 7.45 -2.31
CA SER A 97 1.01 6.36 -2.99
C SER A 97 2.24 6.83 -3.77
N PRO A 98 2.22 7.97 -4.51
CA PRO A 98 3.32 8.32 -5.39
C PRO A 98 4.68 8.40 -4.69
N LEU A 99 4.71 9.13 -3.57
CA LEU A 99 5.94 9.37 -2.81
C LEU A 99 6.43 8.09 -2.11
N ILE A 100 5.52 7.28 -1.59
CA ILE A 100 5.83 6.00 -0.92
C ILE A 100 6.48 5.03 -1.90
N ILE A 101 5.90 4.85 -3.09
CA ILE A 101 6.41 3.94 -4.12
C ILE A 101 7.72 4.46 -4.70
N PHE A 102 7.82 5.75 -4.99
CA PHE A 102 9.05 6.34 -5.49
C PHE A 102 10.21 6.17 -4.50
N MET A 103 9.97 6.42 -3.20
CA MET A 103 10.98 6.22 -2.17
C MET A 103 11.42 4.76 -2.07
N ALA A 104 10.46 3.83 -2.14
CA ALA A 104 10.77 2.40 -2.17
C ALA A 104 11.61 2.01 -3.40
N ALA A 105 11.32 2.57 -4.57
CA ALA A 105 12.06 2.29 -5.80
C ALA A 105 13.47 2.91 -5.83
N LEU A 106 13.64 4.12 -5.27
CA LEU A 106 14.92 4.84 -5.26
C LEU A 106 15.98 4.18 -4.38
N ASP A 107 15.58 3.48 -3.33
CA ASP A 107 16.48 2.78 -2.39
C ASP A 107 16.89 1.37 -2.87
N VAL A 108 16.54 0.98 -4.10
CA VAL A 108 16.92 -0.31 -4.72
C VAL A 108 18.09 -0.13 -5.67
N ASP A 109 19.12 -0.96 -5.53
CA ASP A 109 20.24 -0.98 -6.49
C ASP A 109 19.79 -1.54 -7.85
N PHE A 110 19.74 -0.66 -8.86
CA PHE A 110 19.29 -0.99 -10.21
C PHE A 110 20.16 -2.06 -10.86
N HIS A 111 21.47 -2.05 -10.64
CA HIS A 111 22.39 -3.04 -11.20
C HIS A 111 22.13 -4.44 -10.66
N VAL A 112 21.85 -4.56 -9.35
CA VAL A 112 21.50 -5.84 -8.72
C VAL A 112 20.17 -6.32 -9.26
N LEU A 113 19.17 -5.45 -9.30
CA LEU A 113 17.84 -5.77 -9.82
C LEU A 113 17.89 -6.17 -11.29
N LYS A 114 18.65 -5.46 -12.14
CA LYS A 114 18.79 -5.77 -13.57
C LYS A 114 19.37 -7.16 -13.79
N ASN A 115 20.42 -7.51 -13.05
CA ASN A 115 21.05 -8.83 -13.16
C ASN A 115 20.15 -9.96 -12.65
N ALA A 116 19.29 -9.66 -11.66
CA ALA A 116 18.35 -10.61 -11.08
C ALA A 116 16.91 -10.50 -11.63
N PHE A 117 16.66 -9.63 -12.61
CA PHE A 117 15.30 -9.16 -12.94
C PHE A 117 14.34 -10.31 -13.26
N TRP A 118 14.75 -11.22 -14.15
CA TRP A 118 13.92 -12.35 -14.54
C TRP A 118 13.60 -13.29 -13.37
N LYS A 119 14.51 -13.39 -12.41
CA LYS A 119 14.36 -14.23 -11.21
C LYS A 119 13.40 -13.58 -10.22
N VAL A 120 13.56 -12.28 -9.99
CA VAL A 120 12.67 -11.49 -9.12
C VAL A 120 11.26 -11.47 -9.69
N LEU A 121 11.12 -11.28 -11.00
CA LEU A 121 9.84 -11.32 -11.70
C LEU A 121 9.16 -12.68 -11.56
N LEU A 122 9.86 -13.77 -11.88
CA LEU A 122 9.29 -15.12 -11.79
C LEU A 122 8.92 -15.48 -10.35
N THR A 123 9.80 -15.18 -9.39
CA THR A 123 9.58 -15.38 -7.96
C THR A 123 8.36 -14.61 -7.47
N GLY A 124 8.28 -13.32 -7.80
CA GLY A 124 7.18 -12.46 -7.39
C GLY A 124 5.86 -12.90 -8.00
N LEU A 125 5.83 -13.31 -9.27
CA LEU A 125 4.61 -13.83 -9.90
C LEU A 125 4.14 -15.13 -9.24
N ILE A 126 5.04 -16.11 -9.04
CA ILE A 126 4.68 -17.37 -8.39
C ILE A 126 4.17 -17.10 -6.96
N SER A 127 4.89 -16.28 -6.21
CA SER A 127 4.55 -15.88 -4.84
C SER A 127 3.17 -15.22 -4.78
N PHE A 128 2.91 -14.28 -5.68
CA PHE A 128 1.65 -13.54 -5.78
C PHE A 128 0.46 -14.42 -6.19
N PHE A 129 0.59 -15.23 -7.24
CA PHE A 129 -0.52 -16.08 -7.68
C PHE A 129 -0.83 -17.18 -6.66
N THR A 130 0.19 -17.74 -6.01
CA THR A 130 -0.02 -18.74 -4.96
C THR A 130 -0.70 -18.13 -3.73
N SER A 131 -0.30 -16.92 -3.30
CA SER A 131 -0.99 -16.22 -2.21
C SER A 131 -2.42 -15.88 -2.59
N LEU A 132 -2.64 -15.41 -3.82
CA LEU A 132 -3.96 -15.04 -4.32
C LEU A 132 -4.92 -16.22 -4.32
N ILE A 133 -4.56 -17.34 -4.95
CA ILE A 133 -5.44 -18.51 -5.09
C ILE A 133 -5.83 -19.05 -3.71
N ILE A 134 -4.88 -19.11 -2.76
CA ILE A 134 -5.15 -19.66 -1.43
C ILE A 134 -6.01 -18.69 -0.62
N ILE A 135 -5.70 -17.39 -0.62
CA ILE A 135 -6.50 -16.38 0.09
C ILE A 135 -7.92 -16.35 -0.47
N GLU A 136 -8.07 -16.36 -1.80
CA GLU A 136 -9.37 -16.37 -2.47
C GLU A 136 -10.19 -17.61 -2.10
N CYS A 137 -9.59 -18.80 -2.13
CA CYS A 137 -10.27 -20.03 -1.73
C CYS A 137 -10.76 -19.99 -0.28
N VAL A 138 -9.96 -19.41 0.63
CA VAL A 138 -10.34 -19.25 2.04
C VAL A 138 -11.45 -18.22 2.18
N VAL A 139 -11.34 -17.07 1.53
CA VAL A 139 -12.35 -16.00 1.59
C VAL A 139 -13.69 -16.53 1.08
N LEU A 140 -13.72 -17.25 -0.06
CA LEU A 140 -14.94 -17.83 -0.61
C LEU A 140 -15.60 -18.88 0.31
N LYS A 141 -14.81 -19.69 1.02
CA LYS A 141 -15.33 -20.77 1.88
C LYS A 141 -15.75 -20.30 3.27
N VAL A 142 -15.00 -19.38 3.86
CA VAL A 142 -15.15 -18.98 5.26
C VAL A 142 -16.09 -17.79 5.40
N ASN A 143 -16.17 -16.94 4.37
CA ASN A 143 -17.02 -15.76 4.43
C ASN A 143 -18.50 -16.14 4.37
N LYS A 144 -19.21 -15.90 5.48
CA LYS A 144 -20.65 -16.15 5.59
C LYS A 144 -21.50 -15.01 5.03
N ASP A 145 -20.92 -13.82 4.85
CA ASP A 145 -21.65 -12.59 4.52
C ASP A 145 -21.95 -12.46 3.01
N SER A 146 -22.00 -13.58 2.29
CA SER A 146 -22.34 -13.69 0.85
C SER A 146 -21.73 -12.57 -0.01
N TRP A 147 -20.42 -12.36 0.11
CA TRP A 147 -19.75 -11.41 -0.77
C TRP A 147 -19.77 -11.92 -2.20
N ASP A 148 -19.92 -10.99 -3.13
CA ASP A 148 -19.79 -11.29 -4.54
C ASP A 148 -18.37 -11.77 -4.88
N LEU A 149 -18.25 -12.56 -5.95
CA LEU A 149 -17.00 -13.11 -6.44
C LEU A 149 -15.99 -11.99 -6.74
N GLN A 150 -16.43 -10.88 -7.34
CA GLN A 150 -15.57 -9.73 -7.63
C GLN A 150 -14.98 -9.12 -6.37
N SER A 151 -15.78 -9.01 -5.30
CA SER A 151 -15.32 -8.48 -4.02
C SER A 151 -14.30 -9.40 -3.36
N CYS A 152 -14.52 -10.72 -3.42
CA CYS A 152 -13.61 -11.72 -2.86
C CYS A 152 -12.26 -11.70 -3.58
N LEU A 153 -12.27 -11.60 -4.91
CA LEU A 153 -11.07 -11.54 -5.74
C LEU A 153 -10.30 -10.23 -5.54
N LEU A 154 -10.97 -9.07 -5.52
CA LEU A 154 -10.34 -7.77 -5.22
C LEU A 154 -9.76 -7.73 -3.80
N PHE A 155 -10.46 -8.29 -2.82
CA PHE A 155 -9.96 -8.41 -1.45
C PHE A 155 -8.74 -9.34 -1.36
N SER A 156 -8.72 -10.41 -2.15
CA SER A 156 -7.57 -11.33 -2.21
C SER A 156 -6.35 -10.67 -2.87
N PHE A 157 -6.58 -9.80 -3.86
CA PHE A 157 -5.53 -8.95 -4.45
C PHE A 157 -4.93 -8.00 -3.41
N THR A 158 -5.76 -7.26 -2.65
CA THR A 158 -5.24 -6.32 -1.63
C THR A 158 -4.46 -7.04 -0.54
N LEU A 159 -4.90 -8.24 -0.13
CA LEU A 159 -4.21 -9.04 0.86
C LEU A 159 -2.96 -9.75 0.32
N SER A 160 -2.83 -9.99 -0.97
CA SER A 160 -1.63 -10.61 -1.55
C SER A 160 -0.45 -9.62 -1.66
N PHE A 161 -0.71 -8.32 -1.47
CA PHE A 161 0.31 -7.28 -1.48
C PHE A 161 1.23 -7.36 -0.24
N THR A 162 2.53 -7.21 -0.47
CA THR A 162 3.58 -7.05 0.56
C THR A 162 4.23 -5.68 0.45
N ASP A 163 4.40 -4.97 1.58
CA ASP A 163 4.91 -3.60 1.59
C ASP A 163 6.44 -3.55 1.39
N PRO A 164 6.96 -2.84 0.36
CA PRO A 164 8.39 -2.71 0.10
C PRO A 164 9.17 -1.92 1.16
N LEU A 165 8.51 -1.06 1.94
CA LEU A 165 9.18 -0.19 2.90
C LEU A 165 9.44 -0.90 4.23
N HIS A 166 8.38 -1.37 4.89
CA HIS A 166 8.51 -1.93 6.24
C HIS A 166 9.21 -3.29 6.26
N SER A 167 8.95 -4.13 5.25
CA SER A 167 9.62 -5.44 5.14
C SER A 167 11.14 -5.29 5.11
N VAL A 168 11.64 -4.32 4.34
CA VAL A 168 13.08 -4.18 4.09
C VAL A 168 13.78 -3.35 5.16
N ASN A 169 13.14 -2.33 5.72
CA ASN A 169 13.75 -1.53 6.79
C ASN A 169 14.13 -2.40 8.00
N LEU A 170 13.32 -3.42 8.32
CA LEU A 170 13.63 -4.37 9.38
C LEU A 170 14.74 -5.36 9.00
N LEU A 171 14.85 -5.77 7.74
CA LEU A 171 15.96 -6.61 7.28
C LEU A 171 17.30 -5.84 7.33
N LYS A 172 17.27 -4.55 7.00
CA LYS A 172 18.45 -3.65 7.09
C LYS A 172 18.94 -3.50 8.54
N THR A 173 18.05 -3.41 9.52
CA THR A 173 18.46 -3.31 10.94
C THR A 173 19.05 -4.61 11.49
N ILE A 174 18.68 -5.75 10.92
CA ILE A 174 19.19 -7.08 11.28
C ILE A 174 20.58 -7.35 10.66
N GLY A 175 21.03 -6.53 9.70
CA GLY A 175 22.35 -6.68 9.07
C GLY A 175 22.36 -7.67 7.89
N ILE A 176 21.20 -7.91 7.27
CA ILE A 176 21.09 -8.79 6.11
C ILE A 176 21.76 -8.14 4.90
N SER A 177 22.35 -8.97 4.02
CA SER A 177 23.05 -8.45 2.83
C SER A 177 22.10 -7.58 1.99
N LYS A 178 22.63 -6.47 1.50
CA LYS A 178 21.89 -5.50 0.70
C LYS A 178 21.23 -6.16 -0.52
N MET A 179 21.89 -7.16 -1.09
CA MET A 179 21.36 -7.94 -2.22
C MET A 179 20.01 -8.63 -1.91
N PHE A 180 19.85 -9.27 -0.75
CA PHE A 180 18.58 -9.93 -0.41
C PHE A 180 17.47 -8.89 -0.13
N ALA A 181 17.83 -7.80 0.53
CA ALA A 181 16.92 -6.67 0.76
C ALA A 181 16.38 -6.09 -0.56
N ASP A 182 17.25 -5.89 -1.55
CA ASP A 182 16.89 -5.34 -2.86
C ASP A 182 16.04 -6.32 -3.70
N ILE A 183 16.30 -7.62 -3.60
CA ILE A 183 15.49 -8.67 -4.25
C ILE A 183 14.05 -8.65 -3.73
N ILE A 184 13.86 -8.60 -2.41
CA ILE A 184 12.52 -8.58 -1.78
C ILE A 184 11.81 -7.26 -2.09
N ARG A 185 12.55 -6.15 -2.12
CA ARG A 185 12.00 -4.86 -2.52
C ARG A 185 11.55 -4.87 -3.98
N GLY A 186 12.33 -5.47 -4.86
CA GLY A 186 11.96 -5.70 -6.26
C GLY A 186 10.69 -6.56 -6.39
N GLU A 187 10.58 -7.65 -5.62
CA GLU A 187 9.39 -8.52 -5.59
C GLU A 187 8.12 -7.72 -5.23
N SER A 188 8.21 -6.91 -4.17
CA SER A 188 7.11 -6.08 -3.67
C SER A 188 6.76 -4.92 -4.63
N LEU A 189 7.74 -4.31 -5.30
CA LEU A 189 7.48 -3.29 -6.33
C LEU A 189 6.78 -3.87 -7.57
N ILE A 190 7.20 -5.06 -8.03
CA ILE A 190 6.56 -5.74 -9.16
C ILE A 190 5.11 -6.08 -8.83
N THR A 191 4.87 -6.67 -7.66
CA THR A 191 3.50 -7.00 -7.21
C THR A 191 2.65 -5.75 -7.01
N CYS A 192 3.22 -4.65 -6.51
CA CYS A 192 2.56 -3.34 -6.45
C CYS A 192 2.09 -2.89 -7.84
N GLY A 193 2.98 -2.95 -8.83
CA GLY A 193 2.69 -2.60 -10.21
C GLY A 193 1.55 -3.44 -10.78
N ILE A 194 1.62 -4.76 -10.65
CA ILE A 194 0.59 -5.69 -11.12
C ILE A 194 -0.78 -5.37 -10.48
N ILE A 195 -0.85 -5.23 -9.16
CA ILE A 195 -2.10 -4.93 -8.46
C ILE A 195 -2.65 -3.57 -8.92
N SER A 196 -1.80 -2.55 -9.03
CA SER A 196 -2.22 -1.20 -9.47
C SER A 196 -2.84 -1.22 -10.86
N ILE A 197 -2.28 -2.01 -11.79
CA ILE A 197 -2.81 -2.19 -13.14
C ILE A 197 -4.17 -2.90 -13.09
N ILE A 198 -4.28 -3.99 -12.32
CA ILE A 198 -5.53 -4.74 -12.18
C ILE A 198 -6.64 -3.81 -11.64
N PHE A 199 -6.38 -3.08 -10.55
CA PHE A 199 -7.33 -2.08 -10.02
C PHE A 199 -7.64 -0.97 -11.03
N GLY A 200 -6.67 -0.53 -11.83
CA GLY A 200 -6.86 0.42 -12.92
C GLY A 200 -7.85 -0.07 -13.98
N ILE A 201 -7.75 -1.34 -14.40
CA ILE A 201 -8.67 -1.97 -15.36
C ILE A 201 -10.09 -2.02 -14.79
N PHE A 202 -10.24 -2.47 -13.54
CA PHE A 202 -11.56 -2.49 -12.89
C PHE A 202 -12.17 -1.09 -12.77
N ARG A 203 -11.33 -0.05 -12.69
CA ARG A 203 -11.78 1.35 -12.66
C ARG A 203 -12.16 1.89 -14.05
N SER A 204 -11.49 1.45 -15.13
CA SER A 204 -11.75 1.93 -16.50
C SER A 204 -12.91 1.19 -17.17
N ASN A 205 -13.00 -0.13 -16.97
CA ASN A 205 -13.97 -0.98 -17.63
C ASN A 205 -15.10 -1.25 -16.63
N ALA A 206 -16.19 -0.50 -16.78
CA ALA A 206 -17.36 -0.60 -15.92
C ALA A 206 -17.89 -2.05 -15.86
N VAL A 207 -17.53 -2.73 -14.77
CA VAL A 207 -18.22 -3.87 -14.15
C VAL A 207 -18.48 -5.07 -15.08
N SER A 208 -17.46 -5.91 -15.30
CA SER A 208 -17.63 -7.38 -15.35
C SER A 208 -16.30 -8.13 -15.47
N ILE A 209 -16.18 -9.23 -14.72
CA ILE A 209 -15.05 -10.19 -14.77
C ILE A 209 -14.98 -10.90 -16.14
N SER A 210 -16.10 -11.00 -16.86
CA SER A 210 -16.21 -11.70 -18.15
C SER A 210 -15.34 -11.12 -19.27
N LEU A 211 -14.82 -9.90 -19.09
CA LEU A 211 -14.03 -9.20 -20.09
C LEU A 211 -12.53 -9.58 -20.07
N PHE A 212 -12.00 -10.24 -19.02
CA PHE A 212 -10.58 -10.64 -19.00
C PHE A 212 -10.18 -11.63 -20.11
N MET A 213 -11.16 -12.26 -20.77
CA MET A 213 -10.96 -13.24 -21.85
C MET A 213 -10.88 -12.61 -23.25
N GLU A 214 -11.10 -11.30 -23.40
CA GLU A 214 -10.99 -10.65 -24.70
C GLU A 214 -9.54 -10.30 -25.06
N PRO A 215 -9.06 -10.65 -26.27
CA PRO A 215 -7.68 -10.37 -26.69
C PRO A 215 -7.36 -8.86 -26.75
N HIS A 216 -8.38 -8.02 -26.90
CA HIS A 216 -8.25 -6.55 -26.86
C HIS A 216 -7.82 -6.02 -25.48
N ILE A 217 -8.19 -6.69 -24.39
CA ILE A 217 -7.82 -6.28 -23.03
C ILE A 217 -6.39 -6.71 -22.72
N VAL A 218 -5.97 -7.89 -23.18
CA VAL A 218 -4.57 -8.35 -23.03
C VAL A 218 -3.61 -7.46 -23.82
N THR A 219 -3.99 -7.04 -25.03
CA THR A 219 -3.18 -6.10 -25.83
C THR A 219 -3.17 -4.70 -25.22
N GLY A 220 -4.30 -4.22 -24.73
CA GLY A 220 -4.38 -2.95 -23.97
C GLY A 220 -3.53 -2.98 -22.69
N LEU A 221 -3.49 -4.10 -21.98
CA LEU A 221 -2.64 -4.31 -20.82
C LEU A 221 -1.15 -4.20 -21.13
N GLY A 222 -0.70 -4.87 -22.19
CA GLY A 222 0.68 -4.79 -22.65
C GLY A 222 1.07 -3.36 -23.02
N LEU A 223 0.17 -2.63 -23.71
CA LEU A 223 0.38 -1.23 -24.05
C LEU A 223 0.43 -0.32 -22.83
N ASN A 224 -0.44 -0.52 -21.83
CA ASN A 224 -0.44 0.28 -20.60
C ASN A 224 0.85 0.07 -19.80
N VAL A 225 1.31 -1.19 -19.67
CA VAL A 225 2.58 -1.51 -19.00
C VAL A 225 3.76 -0.88 -19.74
N CYS A 226 3.87 -1.10 -21.05
CA CYS A 226 4.96 -0.56 -21.86
C CYS A 226 4.94 0.98 -21.85
N GLY A 227 3.77 1.59 -21.97
CA GLY A 227 3.56 3.04 -21.89
C GLY A 227 4.02 3.61 -20.55
N SER A 228 3.63 2.99 -19.43
CA SER A 228 4.09 3.36 -18.09
C SER A 228 5.62 3.30 -17.96
N ILE A 229 6.24 2.22 -18.46
CA ILE A 229 7.70 2.05 -18.41
C ILE A 229 8.41 3.13 -19.23
N ILE A 230 7.93 3.41 -20.44
CA ILE A 230 8.50 4.45 -21.31
C ILE A 230 8.34 5.82 -20.66
N CYS A 231 7.15 6.14 -20.11
CA CYS A 231 6.88 7.39 -19.42
C CYS A 231 7.83 7.58 -18.24
N GLY A 232 7.94 6.58 -17.35
CA GLY A 232 8.84 6.62 -16.20
C GLY A 232 10.31 6.75 -16.59
N TYR A 233 10.75 6.04 -17.63
CA TYR A 233 12.11 6.16 -18.17
C TYR A 233 12.39 7.56 -18.73
N CYS A 234 11.48 8.12 -19.53
CA CYS A 234 11.60 9.49 -20.06
C CYS A 234 11.70 10.51 -18.92
N CYS A 235 10.86 10.39 -17.90
CA CYS A 235 10.91 11.29 -16.75
C CYS A 235 12.20 11.13 -15.92
N ALA A 236 12.70 9.91 -15.75
CA ALA A 236 13.99 9.68 -15.11
C ALA A 236 15.14 10.33 -15.89
N ARG A 237 15.13 10.25 -17.23
CA ARG A 237 16.12 10.93 -18.06
C ARG A 237 16.06 12.45 -17.90
N ILE A 238 14.86 13.02 -17.86
CA ILE A 238 14.67 14.45 -17.60
C ILE A 238 15.26 14.82 -16.22
N MET A 239 14.98 14.03 -15.17
CA MET A 239 15.55 14.25 -13.84
C MET A 239 17.07 14.22 -13.85
N GLN A 240 17.66 13.20 -14.48
CA GLN A 240 19.12 13.06 -14.58
C GLN A 240 19.74 14.28 -15.26
N THR A 241 19.16 14.76 -16.37
CA THR A 241 19.68 15.95 -17.07
C THR A 241 19.63 17.21 -16.21
N ILE A 242 18.53 17.42 -15.48
CA ILE A 242 18.38 18.60 -14.61
C ILE A 242 19.37 18.55 -13.44
N TRP A 243 19.69 17.37 -12.92
CA TRP A 243 20.64 17.23 -11.81
C TRP A 243 22.11 17.30 -12.22
N THR A 244 22.42 17.06 -13.49
CA THR A 244 23.78 17.28 -14.01
C THR A 244 24.16 18.75 -14.12
N ASP A 245 23.17 19.67 -14.08
CA ASP A 245 23.45 21.11 -14.10
C ASP A 245 24.14 21.57 -12.81
N LEU A 246 25.32 22.17 -12.99
CA LEU A 246 26.21 22.63 -11.92
C LEU A 246 25.63 23.76 -11.06
N PHE A 247 24.57 24.44 -11.54
CA PHE A 247 23.95 25.58 -10.88
C PHE A 247 22.84 25.21 -9.88
N ASN A 248 22.49 23.93 -9.77
CA ASN A 248 21.41 23.52 -8.88
C ASN A 248 21.86 23.46 -7.41
N THR A 249 21.16 24.24 -6.57
CA THR A 249 21.30 24.15 -5.11
C THR A 249 20.70 22.86 -4.57
N MET A 250 21.10 22.44 -3.36
CA MET A 250 20.52 21.26 -2.71
C MET A 250 19.01 21.37 -2.52
N LEU A 251 18.52 22.57 -2.18
CA LEU A 251 17.10 22.83 -1.98
C LEU A 251 16.30 22.70 -3.28
N THR A 252 16.80 23.23 -4.39
CA THR A 252 16.12 23.13 -5.69
C THR A 252 16.02 21.67 -6.14
N ASN A 253 17.05 20.86 -5.91
CA ASN A 253 17.01 19.43 -6.22
C ASN A 253 15.93 18.67 -5.44
N ILE A 254 15.74 18.98 -4.15
CA ILE A 254 14.71 18.35 -3.32
C ILE A 254 13.31 18.74 -3.81
N ILE A 255 13.06 20.04 -4.04
CA ILE A 255 11.77 20.54 -4.51
C ILE A 255 11.44 19.95 -5.89
N LEU A 256 12.42 19.92 -6.79
CA LEU A 256 12.25 19.37 -8.13
C LEU A 256 12.02 17.86 -8.11
N CYS A 257 12.73 17.12 -7.24
CA CYS A 257 12.48 15.69 -7.05
C CYS A 257 11.03 15.45 -6.59
N PHE A 258 10.60 16.16 -5.54
CA PHE A 258 9.24 16.03 -5.01
C PHE A 258 8.18 16.38 -6.06
N SER A 259 8.32 17.51 -6.76
CA SER A 259 7.34 17.92 -7.78
C SER A 259 7.28 16.94 -8.94
N MET A 260 8.42 16.40 -9.37
CA MET A 260 8.48 15.51 -10.53
C MET A 260 7.92 14.13 -10.24
N VAL A 261 8.06 13.62 -9.01
CA VAL A 261 7.34 12.42 -8.55
C VAL A 261 5.85 12.58 -8.82
N TYR A 262 5.22 13.65 -8.34
CA TYR A 262 3.78 13.85 -8.56
C TYR A 262 3.44 14.10 -10.04
N MET A 263 4.26 14.87 -10.76
CA MET A 263 4.04 15.11 -12.19
C MET A 263 4.10 13.80 -13.00
N THR A 264 5.05 12.91 -12.74
CA THR A 264 5.14 11.61 -13.42
C THR A 264 3.90 10.75 -13.18
N PHE A 265 3.42 10.72 -11.94
CA PHE A 265 2.24 9.96 -11.56
C PHE A 265 0.99 10.45 -12.30
N TYR A 266 0.71 11.75 -12.21
CA TYR A 266 -0.49 12.33 -12.82
C TYR A 266 -0.43 12.30 -14.34
N MET A 267 0.74 12.53 -14.96
CA MET A 267 0.89 12.42 -16.40
C MET A 267 0.61 10.99 -16.90
N ALA A 268 1.10 9.97 -16.19
CA ALA A 268 0.83 8.58 -16.55
C ALA A 268 -0.67 8.23 -16.38
N GLU A 269 -1.29 8.61 -15.27
CA GLU A 269 -2.72 8.36 -15.04
C GLU A 269 -3.62 9.10 -16.06
N LEU A 270 -3.27 10.34 -16.45
CA LEU A 270 -4.00 11.10 -17.48
C LEU A 270 -3.94 10.43 -18.86
N LEU A 271 -2.86 9.71 -19.16
CA LEU A 271 -2.70 8.95 -20.39
C LEU A 271 -3.39 7.57 -20.36
N GLY A 272 -4.09 7.23 -19.27
CA GLY A 272 -4.69 5.91 -19.06
C GLY A 272 -3.68 4.80 -18.77
N MET A 273 -2.44 5.17 -18.46
CA MET A 273 -1.36 4.26 -18.06
C MET A 273 -1.32 4.12 -16.52
N SER A 274 -0.58 3.15 -15.98
CA SER A 274 -0.39 3.02 -14.52
C SER A 274 0.64 4.02 -14.02
N GLY A 275 0.23 4.96 -13.16
CA GLY A 275 1.15 5.93 -12.55
C GLY A 275 2.16 5.27 -11.60
N ILE A 276 1.79 4.18 -10.94
CA ILE A 276 2.68 3.45 -10.02
C ILE A 276 3.81 2.77 -10.75
N VAL A 277 3.53 2.15 -11.89
CA VAL A 277 4.57 1.50 -12.70
C VAL A 277 5.52 2.56 -13.29
N ALA A 278 4.99 3.71 -13.72
CA ALA A 278 5.80 4.83 -14.18
C ALA A 278 6.72 5.37 -13.07
N LEU A 279 6.22 5.48 -11.84
CA LEU A 279 7.03 5.89 -10.69
C LEU A 279 8.07 4.87 -10.27
N ALA A 280 7.70 3.59 -10.23
CA ALA A 280 8.62 2.52 -9.88
C ALA A 280 9.78 2.47 -10.88
N THR A 281 9.47 2.59 -12.17
CA THR A 281 10.50 2.66 -13.23
C THR A 281 11.31 3.95 -13.16
N ALA A 282 10.70 5.09 -12.85
CA ALA A 282 11.43 6.34 -12.64
C ALA A 282 12.41 6.24 -11.47
N GLY A 283 11.95 5.76 -10.30
CA GLY A 283 12.78 5.59 -9.10
C GLY A 283 13.92 4.60 -9.30
N LEU A 284 13.65 3.45 -9.93
CA LEU A 284 14.69 2.45 -10.25
C LEU A 284 15.76 2.98 -11.20
N ASN A 285 15.39 3.80 -12.19
CA ASN A 285 16.38 4.38 -13.12
C ASN A 285 17.18 5.54 -12.50
N LEU A 286 16.66 6.15 -11.43
CA LEU A 286 17.29 7.27 -10.71
C LEU A 286 18.21 6.83 -9.57
N ASP A 287 18.45 5.53 -9.42
CA ASP A 287 19.30 4.92 -8.39
C ASP A 287 20.59 5.73 -8.10
N SER A 288 21.02 5.64 -6.84
CA SER A 288 22.17 6.22 -6.12
C SER A 288 23.37 6.67 -6.98
N LEU A 289 23.69 5.93 -8.04
CA LEU A 289 24.75 6.25 -9.00
C LEU A 289 24.53 7.55 -9.80
N SER A 290 23.30 8.07 -9.87
CA SER A 290 22.98 9.32 -10.59
C SER A 290 23.23 10.58 -9.76
N PHE A 291 23.36 10.45 -8.44
CA PHE A 291 23.44 11.58 -7.52
C PHE A 291 24.87 11.85 -7.04
N LYS A 292 25.16 13.12 -6.72
CA LYS A 292 26.27 13.42 -5.81
C LYS A 292 25.93 12.80 -4.44
N PRO A 293 26.86 12.08 -3.78
CA PRO A 293 26.55 11.27 -2.58
C PRO A 293 25.96 12.09 -1.43
N ARG A 294 26.35 13.36 -1.31
CA ARG A 294 25.78 14.28 -0.31
C ARG A 294 24.32 14.66 -0.61
N THR A 295 23.98 14.87 -1.88
CA THR A 295 22.62 15.23 -2.30
C THR A 295 21.66 14.06 -2.13
N GLU A 296 22.10 12.87 -2.52
CA GLU A 296 21.35 11.61 -2.42
C GLU A 296 20.88 11.34 -0.98
N PHE A 297 21.81 11.44 -0.03
CA PHE A 297 21.52 11.20 1.37
C PHE A 297 20.42 12.16 1.88
N ILE A 298 20.50 13.44 1.52
CA ILE A 298 19.53 14.44 1.97
C ILE A 298 18.16 14.19 1.33
N ILE A 299 18.10 13.93 0.02
CA ILE A 299 16.85 13.64 -0.69
C ILE A 299 16.19 12.40 -0.10
N THR A 300 16.93 11.31 0.08
CA THR A 300 16.41 10.05 0.62
C THR A 300 15.89 10.23 2.04
N LYS A 301 16.60 10.99 2.89
CA LYS A 301 16.14 11.31 4.25
C LYS A 301 14.88 12.18 4.25
N TYR A 302 14.78 13.14 3.34
CA TYR A 302 13.60 13.98 3.19
C TYR A 302 12.39 13.15 2.74
N LEU A 303 12.54 12.33 1.69
CA LEU A 303 11.49 11.43 1.21
C LEU A 303 11.05 10.45 2.30
N LEU A 304 11.99 9.91 3.08
CA LEU A 304 11.69 9.04 4.22
C LEU A 304 10.83 9.78 5.27
N MET A 305 11.16 11.03 5.59
CA MET A 305 10.38 11.83 6.53
C MET A 305 8.93 11.99 6.04
N PHE A 306 8.72 12.38 4.79
CA PHE A 306 7.37 12.53 4.22
C PHE A 306 6.62 11.20 4.17
N ALA A 307 7.28 10.12 3.76
CA ALA A 307 6.68 8.79 3.76
C ALA A 307 6.20 8.39 5.16
N THR A 308 7.00 8.61 6.20
CA THR A 308 6.58 8.29 7.59
C THR A 308 5.40 9.15 8.06
N VAL A 309 5.37 10.43 7.70
CA VAL A 309 4.22 11.31 8.00
C VAL A 309 2.95 10.82 7.29
N TYR A 310 3.07 10.42 6.02
CA TYR A 310 1.94 9.87 5.27
C TYR A 310 1.44 8.56 5.88
N GLN A 311 2.33 7.66 6.30
CA GLN A 311 1.94 6.44 7.00
C GLN A 311 1.14 6.75 8.28
N HIS A 312 1.58 7.71 9.09
CA HIS A 312 0.84 8.17 10.26
C HIS A 312 -0.56 8.68 9.90
N LEU A 313 -0.66 9.53 8.87
CA LEU A 313 -1.96 10.04 8.41
C LEU A 313 -2.88 8.91 7.94
N ILE A 314 -2.38 7.99 7.12
CA ILE A 314 -3.18 6.93 6.50
C ILE A 314 -3.76 5.98 7.55
N TYR A 315 -2.94 5.49 8.49
CA TYR A 315 -3.44 4.59 9.55
C TYR A 315 -4.47 5.28 10.46
N THR A 316 -4.30 6.58 10.72
CA THR A 316 -5.27 7.33 11.52
C THR A 316 -6.55 7.58 10.75
N PHE A 317 -6.45 8.01 9.49
CA PHE A 317 -7.61 8.29 8.63
C PHE A 317 -8.47 7.04 8.44
N PHE A 318 -7.87 5.89 8.15
CA PHE A 318 -8.63 4.65 8.05
C PHE A 318 -9.14 4.18 9.41
N GLY A 319 -8.42 4.43 10.51
CA GLY A 319 -8.95 4.25 11.87
C GLY A 319 -10.24 5.06 12.10
N ILE A 320 -10.27 6.33 11.66
CA ILE A 320 -11.46 7.19 11.75
C ILE A 320 -12.61 6.63 10.90
N VAL A 321 -12.33 6.21 9.67
CA VAL A 321 -13.32 5.59 8.77
C VAL A 321 -13.93 4.33 9.40
N ILE A 322 -13.11 3.49 10.05
CA ILE A 322 -13.57 2.31 10.77
C ILE A 322 -14.44 2.68 11.97
N GLY A 323 -14.03 3.69 12.76
CA GLY A 323 -14.77 4.15 13.95
C GLY A 323 -16.12 4.79 13.63
N CYS A 324 -16.30 5.26 12.41
CA CYS A 324 -17.58 5.76 11.91
C CYS A 324 -18.57 4.66 11.49
N GLY A 325 -18.11 3.41 11.34
CA GLY A 325 -18.95 2.28 10.97
C GLY A 325 -19.83 1.80 12.13
N GLU A 326 -20.96 1.16 11.81
CA GLU A 326 -21.85 0.65 12.86
C GLU A 326 -21.20 -0.46 13.69
N ILE A 327 -21.21 -0.29 15.02
CA ILE A 327 -20.58 -1.25 15.95
C ILE A 327 -21.23 -2.65 15.89
N LYS A 328 -22.50 -2.74 15.43
CA LYS A 328 -23.28 -3.99 15.39
C LYS A 328 -22.65 -5.11 14.56
N HIS A 329 -21.76 -4.76 13.62
CA HIS A 329 -21.04 -5.72 12.78
C HIS A 329 -19.76 -6.29 13.43
N TYR A 330 -19.30 -5.74 14.57
CA TYR A 330 -18.18 -6.30 15.33
C TYR A 330 -18.67 -7.44 16.24
N ARG A 331 -18.91 -8.61 15.64
CA ARG A 331 -19.24 -9.83 16.38
C ARG A 331 -18.01 -10.70 16.59
N PHE A 332 -18.13 -11.68 17.49
CA PHE A 332 -17.10 -12.70 17.69
C PHE A 332 -16.68 -13.40 16.38
N ASN A 333 -17.62 -13.60 15.46
CA ASN A 333 -17.34 -14.16 14.13
C ASN A 333 -16.31 -13.33 13.33
N THR A 334 -16.35 -12.01 13.45
CA THR A 334 -15.40 -11.09 12.82
C THR A 334 -13.98 -11.30 13.33
N ILE A 335 -13.83 -11.47 14.65
CA ILE A 335 -12.53 -11.72 15.28
C ILE A 335 -11.97 -13.07 14.83
N VAL A 336 -12.81 -14.11 14.79
CA VAL A 336 -12.42 -15.43 14.28
C VAL A 336 -12.00 -15.35 12.82
N PHE A 337 -12.73 -14.62 11.98
CA PHE A 337 -12.37 -14.44 10.57
C PHE A 337 -11.04 -13.69 10.39
N ILE A 338 -10.79 -12.62 11.16
CA ILE A 338 -9.51 -11.91 11.18
C ILE A 338 -8.37 -12.86 11.55
N PHE A 339 -8.56 -13.67 12.58
CA PHE A 339 -7.54 -14.62 13.03
C PHE A 339 -7.24 -15.67 11.95
N ILE A 340 -8.29 -16.23 11.32
CA ILE A 340 -8.14 -17.16 10.19
C ILE A 340 -7.36 -16.50 9.04
N LEU A 341 -7.75 -15.28 8.64
CA LEU A 341 -7.05 -14.54 7.59
C LEU A 341 -5.58 -14.29 7.95
N PHE A 342 -5.28 -13.91 9.19
CA PHE A 342 -3.92 -13.71 9.65
C PHE A 342 -3.08 -14.99 9.55
N VAL A 343 -3.61 -16.13 10.00
CA VAL A 343 -2.92 -17.42 9.88
C VAL A 343 -2.71 -17.77 8.41
N VAL A 344 -3.75 -17.64 7.59
CA VAL A 344 -3.69 -17.99 6.15
C VAL A 344 -2.66 -17.14 5.43
N VAL A 345 -2.62 -15.83 5.67
CA VAL A 345 -1.64 -14.92 5.07
C VAL A 345 -0.19 -15.30 5.39
N ASN A 346 0.08 -15.71 6.63
CA ASN A 346 1.42 -16.16 7.02
C ASN A 346 1.73 -17.53 6.40
N MET A 347 0.76 -18.44 6.36
CA MET A 347 0.91 -19.76 5.75
C MET A 347 1.13 -19.67 4.23
N THR A 348 0.44 -18.77 3.53
CA THR A 348 0.65 -18.57 2.09
C THR A 348 2.03 -18.03 1.80
N ARG A 349 2.56 -17.12 2.62
CA ARG A 349 3.94 -16.62 2.46
C ARG A 349 4.97 -17.73 2.68
N MET A 350 4.79 -18.56 3.72
CA MET A 350 5.64 -19.73 3.96
C MET A 350 5.62 -20.68 2.76
N LEU A 351 4.43 -20.99 2.24
CA LEU A 351 4.25 -21.87 1.10
C LEU A 351 4.83 -21.28 -0.19
N ALA A 352 4.61 -19.99 -0.46
CA ALA A 352 5.18 -19.27 -1.59
C ALA A 352 6.71 -19.37 -1.60
N ILE A 353 7.36 -19.16 -0.46
CA ILE A 353 8.83 -19.23 -0.37
C ILE A 353 9.33 -20.67 -0.48
N LEU A 354 8.60 -21.65 0.05
CA LEU A 354 8.93 -23.06 -0.18
C LEU A 354 8.87 -23.41 -1.67
N LEU A 355 7.84 -22.93 -2.39
CA LEU A 355 7.71 -23.14 -3.84
C LEU A 355 8.79 -22.43 -4.66
N VAL A 356 9.23 -21.25 -4.22
CA VAL A 356 10.31 -20.50 -4.88
C VAL A 356 11.70 -21.00 -4.49
N SER A 357 11.86 -21.67 -3.35
CA SER A 357 13.14 -22.19 -2.85
C SER A 357 13.98 -22.99 -3.88
N PRO A 358 13.44 -23.87 -4.75
CA PRO A 358 14.24 -24.54 -5.78
C PRO A 358 14.84 -23.56 -6.81
N ILE A 359 14.11 -22.49 -7.16
CA ILE A 359 14.55 -21.46 -8.09
C ILE A 359 15.70 -20.65 -7.46
N LEU A 360 15.58 -20.32 -6.17
CA LEU A 360 16.60 -19.61 -5.40
C LEU A 360 17.87 -20.45 -5.21
N LYS A 361 17.75 -21.73 -4.86
CA LYS A 361 18.88 -22.66 -4.66
C LYS A 361 19.73 -22.84 -5.92
N ARG A 362 19.11 -22.85 -7.11
CA ARG A 362 19.83 -22.99 -8.38
C ARG A 362 20.61 -21.73 -8.76
N SER A 363 20.31 -20.61 -8.13
CA SER A 363 20.77 -19.28 -8.55
C SER A 363 21.87 -18.70 -7.66
N SER A 364 21.84 -18.96 -6.36
CA SER A 364 22.74 -18.31 -5.40
C SER A 364 23.44 -19.37 -4.55
N TYR A 365 24.78 -19.37 -4.57
CA TYR A 365 25.63 -20.31 -3.84
C TYR A 365 25.45 -20.24 -2.30
N GLU A 366 24.62 -19.31 -1.80
CA GLU A 366 24.45 -18.98 -0.37
C GLU A 366 23.02 -19.16 0.17
N TYR A 367 22.04 -19.65 -0.63
CA TYR A 367 20.67 -19.82 -0.11
C TYR A 367 20.58 -21.00 0.86
N ASN A 368 20.43 -20.69 2.16
CA ASN A 368 20.21 -21.64 3.24
C ASN A 368 18.71 -21.68 3.64
N TRP A 369 18.22 -22.82 4.13
CA TRP A 369 16.84 -22.95 4.64
C TRP A 369 16.54 -21.96 5.76
N ARG A 370 17.56 -21.61 6.55
CA ARG A 370 17.50 -20.59 7.60
C ARG A 370 17.08 -19.22 7.06
N TRP A 371 17.68 -18.82 5.93
CA TRP A 371 17.31 -17.60 5.22
C TRP A 371 15.89 -17.68 4.68
N GLY A 372 15.46 -18.85 4.17
CA GLY A 372 14.08 -19.08 3.75
C GLY A 372 13.05 -18.78 4.84
N ILE A 373 13.33 -19.12 6.10
CA ILE A 373 12.44 -18.82 7.23
C ILE A 373 12.38 -17.32 7.50
N ILE A 374 13.53 -16.62 7.51
CA ILE A 374 13.58 -15.17 7.73
C ILE A 374 12.80 -14.44 6.61
N LEU A 375 12.98 -14.87 5.36
CA LEU A 375 12.23 -14.34 4.20
C LEU A 375 10.73 -14.57 4.32
N ALA A 376 10.30 -15.65 4.97
CA ALA A 376 8.88 -15.93 5.14
C ALA A 376 8.21 -15.02 6.16
N TRP A 377 8.95 -14.61 7.19
CA TRP A 377 8.50 -13.58 8.12
C TRP A 377 8.62 -12.16 7.56
N SER A 378 9.32 -11.94 6.43
CA SER A 378 9.44 -10.62 5.82
C SER A 378 8.18 -10.14 5.09
N GLY A 379 7.17 -11.00 4.91
CA GLY A 379 5.90 -10.69 4.24
C GLY A 379 4.99 -9.76 5.06
N ILE A 380 5.47 -8.56 5.36
CA ILE A 380 4.73 -7.54 6.11
C ILE A 380 3.75 -6.85 5.17
N LYS A 381 2.49 -6.77 5.57
CA LYS A 381 1.51 -5.93 4.89
C LYS A 381 1.60 -4.51 5.41
N GLY A 382 1.25 -3.57 4.56
CA GLY A 382 1.40 -2.17 4.92
C GLY A 382 0.46 -1.26 4.16
N VAL A 383 0.89 -0.01 4.07
CA VAL A 383 0.01 1.14 3.85
C VAL A 383 -0.67 1.12 2.49
N PHE A 384 0.01 0.59 1.48
CA PHE A 384 -0.54 0.50 0.14
C PHE A 384 -1.76 -0.44 0.06
N SER A 385 -1.74 -1.58 0.77
CA SER A 385 -2.92 -2.47 0.84
C SER A 385 -4.13 -1.78 1.47
N LEU A 386 -3.88 -0.91 2.45
CA LEU A 386 -4.91 -0.15 3.14
C LEU A 386 -5.51 0.95 2.25
N LEU A 387 -4.70 1.62 1.43
CA LEU A 387 -5.17 2.60 0.44
C LEU A 387 -6.08 1.98 -0.63
N LEU A 388 -5.87 0.71 -0.98
CA LEU A 388 -6.71 -0.03 -1.94
C LEU A 388 -7.95 -0.67 -1.31
N ALA A 389 -8.02 -0.80 0.02
CA ALA A 389 -9.13 -1.48 0.67
C ALA A 389 -10.52 -0.86 0.38
N PRO A 390 -10.71 0.47 0.32
CA PRO A 390 -12.00 1.06 -0.03
C PRO A 390 -12.40 0.80 -1.48
N ASP A 391 -11.43 0.65 -2.38
CA ASP A 391 -11.68 0.40 -3.79
C ASP A 391 -12.33 -0.98 -4.00
N VAL A 392 -12.09 -1.94 -3.08
CA VAL A 392 -12.79 -3.25 -3.08
C VAL A 392 -14.30 -3.06 -3.00
N TYR A 393 -14.79 -2.19 -2.12
CA TYR A 393 -16.21 -1.87 -2.02
C TYR A 393 -16.68 -1.00 -3.19
N ASN A 394 -15.89 -0.01 -3.60
CA ASN A 394 -16.32 0.89 -4.68
C ASN A 394 -16.49 0.16 -6.02
N LEU A 395 -15.65 -0.86 -6.28
CA LEU A 395 -15.63 -1.67 -7.48
C LEU A 395 -16.46 -2.97 -7.37
N SER A 396 -17.08 -3.28 -6.22
CA SER A 396 -17.93 -4.47 -6.09
C SER A 396 -19.19 -4.37 -6.95
N GLU A 397 -19.58 -5.45 -7.64
CA GLU A 397 -20.83 -5.53 -8.40
C GLU A 397 -22.06 -5.40 -7.49
N HIS A 398 -22.06 -6.17 -6.39
CA HIS A 398 -23.04 -6.07 -5.32
C HIS A 398 -22.51 -5.25 -4.14
N LYS A 399 -23.20 -4.17 -3.79
CA LYS A 399 -22.86 -3.32 -2.65
C LYS A 399 -23.20 -4.08 -1.35
N VAL A 400 -22.16 -4.43 -0.60
CA VAL A 400 -22.28 -5.08 0.70
C VAL A 400 -22.76 -4.07 1.75
N ASP A 401 -23.60 -4.51 2.68
CA ASP A 401 -24.20 -3.66 3.72
C ASP A 401 -23.17 -3.00 4.66
N ALA A 402 -21.99 -3.59 4.82
CA ALA A 402 -20.95 -3.12 5.74
C ALA A 402 -19.56 -2.95 5.06
N PRO A 403 -19.37 -1.87 4.27
CA PRO A 403 -18.10 -1.58 3.57
C PRO A 403 -16.90 -1.42 4.51
N GLN A 404 -17.13 -0.95 5.74
CA GLN A 404 -16.07 -0.71 6.74
C GLN A 404 -15.28 -1.99 7.03
N MET A 405 -15.92 -3.15 6.89
CA MET A 405 -15.35 -4.43 7.28
C MET A 405 -14.13 -4.78 6.42
N PHE A 406 -14.12 -4.44 5.13
CA PHE A 406 -12.95 -4.64 4.27
C PHE A 406 -11.73 -3.86 4.80
N ILE A 407 -11.94 -2.61 5.20
CA ILE A 407 -10.89 -1.74 5.75
C ILE A 407 -10.44 -2.30 7.11
N VAL A 408 -11.35 -2.73 7.97
CA VAL A 408 -11.05 -3.39 9.26
C VAL A 408 -10.15 -4.60 9.04
N TYR A 409 -10.52 -5.51 8.14
CA TYR A 409 -9.75 -6.73 7.91
C TYR A 409 -8.35 -6.41 7.41
N VAL A 410 -8.20 -5.54 6.41
CA VAL A 410 -6.89 -5.16 5.89
C VAL A 410 -6.06 -4.43 6.94
N GLN A 411 -6.63 -3.48 7.68
CA GLN A 411 -5.93 -2.69 8.69
C GLN A 411 -5.44 -3.56 9.85
N VAL A 412 -6.30 -4.43 10.39
CA VAL A 412 -5.93 -5.32 11.51
C VAL A 412 -4.87 -6.32 11.06
N ILE A 413 -5.00 -6.91 9.86
CA ILE A 413 -3.95 -7.81 9.34
C ILE A 413 -2.64 -7.06 9.11
N SER A 414 -2.68 -5.83 8.59
CA SER A 414 -1.50 -4.98 8.43
C SER A 414 -0.79 -4.73 9.76
N LEU A 415 -1.54 -4.34 10.80
CA LEU A 415 -0.98 -4.12 12.14
C LEU A 415 -0.46 -5.41 12.78
N LEU A 416 -1.19 -6.53 12.66
CA LEU A 416 -0.77 -7.82 13.20
C LEU A 416 0.49 -8.33 12.52
N THR A 417 0.58 -8.27 11.19
CA THR A 417 1.78 -8.67 10.46
C THR A 417 2.95 -7.75 10.79
N MET A 418 2.75 -6.45 10.89
CA MET A 418 3.80 -5.51 11.27
C MET A 418 4.30 -5.71 12.71
N GLY A 419 3.44 -6.09 13.66
CA GLY A 419 3.83 -6.39 15.03
C GLY A 419 4.47 -7.77 15.18
N ILE A 420 3.71 -8.82 14.85
CA ILE A 420 4.08 -10.22 15.08
C ILE A 420 5.17 -10.66 14.12
N ASN A 421 5.03 -10.41 12.81
CA ASN A 421 6.02 -10.89 11.84
C ASN A 421 7.35 -10.15 12.00
N SER A 422 7.32 -8.85 12.32
CA SER A 422 8.54 -8.09 12.67
C SER A 422 9.27 -8.71 13.86
N TYR A 423 8.52 -9.01 14.95
CA TYR A 423 9.09 -9.66 16.12
C TYR A 423 9.68 -11.03 15.78
N MET A 424 8.91 -11.89 15.11
CA MET A 424 9.35 -13.22 14.70
C MET A 424 10.56 -13.17 13.76
N MET A 425 10.61 -12.20 12.84
CA MET A 425 11.73 -12.00 11.93
C MET A 425 13.01 -11.65 12.73
N THR A 426 12.94 -10.69 13.64
CA THR A 426 14.10 -10.32 14.47
C THR A 426 14.56 -11.45 15.39
N GLN A 427 13.62 -12.25 15.93
CA GLN A 427 13.94 -13.40 16.75
C GLN A 427 14.60 -14.51 15.92
N SER A 428 14.02 -14.85 14.76
CA SER A 428 14.56 -15.88 13.88
C SER A 428 15.98 -15.56 13.43
N ALA A 429 16.26 -14.29 13.11
CA ALA A 429 17.59 -13.85 12.72
C ALA A 429 18.62 -13.84 13.87
N ARG A 430 18.18 -13.80 15.13
CA ARG A 430 19.07 -13.97 16.30
C ARG A 430 19.37 -15.43 16.60
N THR A 431 18.43 -16.33 16.29
CA THR A 431 18.53 -17.76 16.64
C THR A 431 19.18 -18.62 15.57
N LEU A 432 19.05 -18.25 14.30
CA LEU A 432 19.47 -19.02 13.13
C LEU A 432 20.80 -18.50 12.58
#